data_AF-A0A672KDV6-F1
#
_entry.id   AF-A0A672KDV6-F1
#
_cell.length_a   1.000
_cell.length_b   1.000
_cell.length_c   1.000
_cell.angle_alpha   90.00
_cell.angle_beta   90.00
_cell.angle_gamma   90.00
#
_symmetry.space_group_name_H-M   'P 1'
#
loop_
_entity.id
_entity.type
_entity.pdbx_description
1 polymer ?
#
loop_
_entity_poly.entity_id
_entity_poly.type
_entity_poly.pdbx_seq_one_letter_code
_entity_poly.pdbx_strand_id
1 'polypeptide(L)' 'MEQLEVKLQTELQSSAKVVACRFPFPTWTPEDVAGEGIDTVWVYNAKTFKPPIRNDKDKN' A
#
# COMPACT_ATOMS: atom_id res chain seq x y z
N MET A 1 -10.31 7.89 -4.34
CA MET A 1 -9.51 6.78 -3.79
C MET A 1 -8.48 7.25 -2.77
N GLU A 2 -7.99 8.49 -2.82
CA GLU A 2 -7.01 9.04 -1.87
C GLU A 2 -7.42 8.87 -0.39
N GLN A 3 -8.69 9.08 -0.03
CA GLN A 3 -9.15 8.86 1.36
C GLN A 3 -8.96 7.41 1.83
N LEU A 4 -9.11 6.44 0.93
CA LEU A 4 -8.88 5.03 1.24
C LEU A 4 -7.38 4.75 1.38
N GLU A 5 -6.53 5.35 0.53
CA GLU A 5 -5.08 5.25 0.66
C GLU A 5 -4.62 5.75 2.04
N VAL A 6 -5.07 6.95 2.45
CA VAL A 6 -4.73 7.54 3.75
C VAL A 6 -5.18 6.65 4.91
N LYS A 7 -6.40 6.10 4.82
CA LYS A 7 -6.94 5.20 5.85
C LYS A 7 -6.09 3.94 5.98
N LEU A 8 -5.78 3.28 4.86
CA LEU A 8 -4.97 2.06 4.85
C LEU A 8 -3.51 2.31 5.28
N GLN A 9 -2.91 3.43 4.86
CA GLN A 9 -1.59 3.88 5.33
C GLN A 9 -1.55 4.09 6.84
N THR A 10 -2.62 4.58 7.44
CA THR A 10 -2.68 4.85 8.88
C THR A 10 -2.92 3.56 9.66
N GLU A 11 -3.86 2.73 9.20
CA GLU A 11 -4.42 1.64 10.01
C GLU A 11 -3.76 0.28 9.83
N LEU A 12 -3.21 -0.03 8.64
CA LEU A 12 -2.60 -1.34 8.40
C LEU A 12 -1.32 -1.54 9.19
N GLN A 13 -0.90 -2.78 9.41
CA GLN A 13 0.46 -3.06 9.87
C GLN A 13 1.44 -3.00 8.70
N SER A 14 2.72 -2.73 8.96
CA SER A 14 3.74 -2.71 7.90
C SER A 14 3.94 -4.08 7.24
N SER A 15 3.53 -5.19 7.87
CA SER A 15 3.56 -6.53 7.27
C SER A 15 2.37 -6.83 6.34
N ALA A 16 1.37 -5.95 6.28
CA ALA A 16 0.15 -6.20 5.52
C ALA A 16 0.39 -6.10 4.00
N LYS A 17 -0.47 -6.79 3.24
CA LYS A 17 -0.61 -6.62 1.80
C LYS A 17 -2.02 -6.18 1.46
N VAL A 18 -2.15 -5.35 0.44
CA VAL A 18 -3.43 -4.89 -0.11
C VAL A 18 -3.55 -5.44 -1.52
N VAL A 19 -4.69 -6.05 -1.84
CA VAL A 19 -5.00 -6.53 -3.20
C VAL A 19 -6.18 -5.73 -3.71
N ALA A 20 -6.02 -5.09 -4.86
CA ALA A 20 -7.08 -4.34 -5.52
C ALA A 20 -7.42 -4.98 -6.88
N CYS A 21 -8.71 -5.16 -7.14
CA CYS A 21 -9.20 -5.65 -8.43
C CYS A 21 -9.87 -4.49 -9.17
N ARG A 22 -9.65 -4.40 -10.49
CA ARG A 22 -10.19 -3.38 -11.42
C ARG A 22 -9.70 -1.95 -11.26
N PHE A 23 -9.55 -1.46 -10.03
CA PHE A 23 -9.16 -0.08 -9.74
C PHE A 23 -7.86 -0.04 -8.95
N PRO A 24 -6.72 0.32 -9.56
CA PRO A 24 -5.47 0.49 -8.83
C PRO A 24 -5.54 1.73 -7.94
N PHE A 25 -4.71 1.72 -6.90
CA PHE A 25 -4.44 2.92 -6.12
C PHE A 25 -3.54 3.87 -6.93
N PRO A 26 -3.99 5.10 -7.22
CA PRO A 26 -3.30 5.99 -8.15
C PRO A 26 -1.93 6.46 -7.67
N THR A 27 -1.69 6.54 -6.35
CA THR A 27 -0.41 7.06 -5.83
C THR A 27 0.58 5.97 -5.44
N TRP A 28 0.13 4.71 -5.35
CA TRP A 28 0.95 3.60 -4.89
C TRP A 28 1.56 2.82 -6.05
N THR A 29 2.81 2.40 -5.89
CA THR A 29 3.45 1.48 -6.81
C THR A 29 3.12 0.03 -6.40
N PRO A 30 2.52 -0.78 -7.30
CA PRO A 30 2.27 -2.19 -7.02
C PRO A 30 3.58 -2.97 -6.89
N GLU A 31 3.60 -3.92 -5.96
CA GLU A 31 4.64 -4.96 -5.85
C GLU A 31 4.50 -5.99 -6.98
N ASP A 32 3.26 -6.29 -7.38
CA ASP A 32 2.96 -7.22 -8.45
C ASP A 32 1.65 -6.86 -9.17
N VAL A 33 1.53 -7.26 -10.43
CA VAL A 33 0.35 -7.04 -11.27
C VAL A 33 0.04 -8.30 -12.06
N ALA A 34 -1.20 -8.77 -11.98
CA ALA A 34 -1.65 -9.97 -12.67
C ALA A 34 -2.96 -9.74 -13.41
N GLY A 35 -3.19 -10.46 -14.50
CA GLY A 35 -4.38 -10.32 -15.35
C GLY A 35 -4.25 -9.24 -16.43
N GLU A 36 -5.29 -9.07 -17.23
CA GLU A 36 -5.30 -8.13 -18.35
C GLU A 36 -6.64 -7.35 -18.40
N GLY A 37 -6.57 -6.10 -18.87
CA GLY A 37 -7.76 -5.26 -19.04
C GLY A 37 -8.52 -5.05 -17.73
N ILE A 38 -9.83 -5.33 -17.75
CA ILE A 38 -10.72 -5.16 -16.59
C ILE A 38 -10.42 -6.15 -15.45
N ASP A 39 -9.80 -7.29 -15.76
CA ASP A 39 -9.49 -8.34 -14.80
C ASP A 39 -8.08 -8.17 -14.22
N THR A 40 -7.46 -7.01 -14.43
CA THR A 40 -6.18 -6.67 -13.83
C THR A 40 -6.32 -6.55 -12.31
N VAL A 41 -5.36 -7.11 -11.60
CA VAL A 41 -5.23 -7.15 -10.15
C VAL A 41 -3.87 -6.59 -9.77
N TRP A 42 -3.85 -5.74 -8.74
CA TRP A 42 -2.64 -5.11 -8.21
C TRP A 42 -2.42 -5.52 -6.77
N VAL A 43 -1.19 -5.91 -6.45
CA VAL A 43 -0.77 -6.25 -5.09
C VAL A 43 0.16 -5.15 -4.59
N TYR A 44 -0.11 -4.64 -3.39
CA TYR A 44 0.69 -3.60 -2.74
C TYR A 44 1.19 -4.09 -1.38
N ASN A 45 2.45 -3.78 -1.07
CA ASN A 45 3.06 -4.12 0.20
C ASN A 45 3.05 -2.90 1.12
N ALA A 46 2.48 -3.02 2.33
CA ALA A 46 2.35 -1.87 3.23
C ALA A 46 3.67 -1.21 3.61
N LYS A 47 4.80 -1.93 3.50
CA LYS A 47 6.14 -1.35 3.70
C LYS A 47 6.52 -0.29 2.67
N THR A 48 5.96 -0.34 1.45
CA THR A 48 6.38 0.54 0.35
C THR A 48 5.62 1.86 0.34
N PHE A 49 4.36 1.85 0.82
CA PHE A 49 3.51 3.05 0.84
C PHE A 49 3.34 3.66 2.23
N LYS A 50 3.81 3.00 3.30
CA LYS A 50 3.87 3.61 4.64
C LYS A 50 5.14 4.42 4.81
N PRO A 51 5.08 5.56 5.52
CA PRO A 51 6.28 6.27 5.92
C PRO A 51 7.14 5.36 6.83
N PRO A 52 8.48 5.50 6.78
CA PRO A 52 9.35 4.78 7.71
C PRO A 52 8.93 5.10 9.14
N ILE A 53 8.72 4.07 9.97
CA ILE A 53 8.53 4.28 11.40
C ILE A 53 9.86 4.83 11.92
N ARG A 54 9.90 6.13 12.24
CA ARG A 54 11.00 6.70 13.01
C ARG A 54 10.91 6.13 14.42
N ASN A 55 11.79 5.19 14.75
CA ASN A 55 12.00 4.83 16.14
C ASN A 55 12.69 6.01 16.83
N ASP A 56 11.98 6.70 17.72
CA ASP A 56 12.50 7.78 18.56
C ASP A 56 13.45 7.26 19.67
N LYS A 57 14.22 6.20 19.40
CA LYS A 57 15.11 5.55 20.39
C LYS A 57 16.59 5.96 20.28
N ASP A 58 16.95 6.83 19.33
CA ASP A 58 18.32 7.33 19.15
C ASP A 58 18.52 8.76 19.69
N LYS A 59 17.85 9.09 20.80
CA LYS A 59 18.14 10.29 21.60
C LYS A 59 18.40 9.88 23.05
N ASN A 60 19.56 9.30 23.30
CA ASN A 60 20.21 9.35 24.60
C ASN A 60 21.69 9.68 24.44
#